data_AF-A0A8H8N3E3-F1
#
_entry.id   AF-A0A8H8N3E3-F1
#
_cell.length_a   1.000
_cell.length_b   1.000
_cell.length_c   1.000
_cell.angle_alpha   90.00
_cell.angle_beta   90.00
_cell.angle_gamma   90.00
#
_symmetry.space_group_name_H-M   'P 1'
#
loop_
_entity.id
_entity.type
_entity.pdbx_description
1 polymer ?
#
loop_
_entity_poly.entity_id
_entity_poly.type
_entity_poly.pdbx_seq_one_letter_code
_entity_poly.pdbx_strand_id
1 'polypeptide(L)'
;MSNRVHFEVRTLVAFGSPRLPGAQAQYVRVPHAGGTLFKFPPDDAPASEAATWDRVGDSSLILLGDILPTGYFAALQAIQHPNLAPLFARQPYPVPSTALKASAADSPIVKLRVEDYFLTVAVVGLGPVGLCTLVSLIELLGLAGVSNFAIIAIDPNANRRETAETVLRALGSTPGGTIRVVSLDDASNVSNELSNGHGCDAVLEIVGNNSALELAYTLIRPFGVISSVGVHTHPQFPINGDALYSKNVSLAFGRCPESSAGLFLSKSRLLSKHIGCSTKENLARCCFVCPSDHLPAVIECGKMRYYQQKYPEVDDLVMVQVRQIAEMGAYVKLLEYDNIEGMILLSELSRRRIRSIQKLIRVGRNEVVVVLRVDKEKGEFLD
;
A
#
# COMPACT_ATOMS: atom_id res chain seq x y z
N MET A 1 15.73 31.73 -28.59
CA MET A 1 14.64 30.73 -28.53
C MET A 1 14.40 30.40 -27.07
N SER A 2 13.20 30.67 -26.57
CA SER A 2 12.83 30.52 -25.16
C SER A 2 12.77 29.04 -24.77
N ASN A 3 13.70 28.58 -23.93
CA ASN A 3 13.66 27.25 -23.32
C ASN A 3 12.50 27.20 -22.32
N ARG A 4 11.37 26.62 -22.73
CA ARG A 4 10.29 26.25 -21.83
C ARG A 4 10.76 25.06 -20.99
N VAL A 5 10.88 25.26 -19.69
CA VAL A 5 11.00 24.17 -18.70
C VAL A 5 9.65 23.47 -18.65
N HIS A 6 9.57 22.23 -19.13
CA HIS A 6 8.39 21.40 -18.95
C HIS A 6 8.39 20.87 -17.52
N PHE A 7 7.45 21.32 -16.71
CA PHE A 7 7.13 20.69 -15.44
C PHE A 7 6.29 19.44 -15.75
N GLU A 8 6.84 18.24 -15.55
CA GLU A 8 6.05 17.00 -15.59
C GLU A 8 5.30 16.88 -14.26
N VAL A 9 3.97 16.74 -14.33
CA VAL A 9 3.13 16.44 -13.17
C VAL A 9 3.57 15.08 -12.62
N ARG A 10 3.99 15.04 -11.35
CA ARG A 10 4.35 13.78 -10.67
C ARG A 10 3.11 12.88 -10.53
N THR A 11 2.82 12.08 -11.54
CA THR A 11 1.88 10.97 -11.41
C THR A 11 2.49 9.87 -10.53
N LEU A 12 1.70 9.32 -9.61
CA LEU A 12 2.05 8.12 -8.85
C LEU A 12 2.44 6.99 -9.80
N VAL A 13 3.59 6.37 -9.57
CA VAL A 13 4.12 5.27 -10.38
C VAL A 13 4.00 3.98 -9.57
N ALA A 14 3.33 2.97 -10.13
CA ALA A 14 3.27 1.66 -9.48
C ALA A 14 4.63 0.95 -9.60
N PHE A 15 5.08 0.36 -8.50
CA PHE A 15 6.23 -0.54 -8.49
C PHE A 15 5.93 -1.78 -9.36
N GLY A 16 6.87 -2.17 -10.23
CA GLY A 16 6.61 -3.21 -11.23
C GLY A 16 5.91 -2.74 -12.51
N SER A 17 5.79 -1.43 -12.72
CA SER A 17 5.30 -0.87 -13.99
C SER A 17 6.44 -0.60 -14.99
N PRO A 18 6.15 -0.38 -16.29
CA PRO A 18 7.19 -0.03 -17.26
C PRO A 18 8.04 1.20 -16.89
N ARG A 19 7.52 2.09 -16.02
CA ARG A 19 8.22 3.28 -15.53
C ARG A 19 9.05 3.03 -14.27
N LEU A 20 8.77 1.96 -13.52
CA LEU A 20 9.44 1.61 -12.28
C LEU A 20 9.58 0.09 -12.20
N PRO A 21 10.78 -0.48 -12.42
CA PRO A 21 11.02 -1.92 -12.39
C PRO A 21 10.50 -2.57 -11.11
N GLY A 22 10.03 -3.81 -11.22
CA GLY A 22 9.46 -4.56 -10.11
C GLY A 22 10.48 -5.45 -9.40
N ALA A 23 9.96 -6.28 -8.50
CA ALA A 23 10.76 -7.18 -7.67
C ALA A 23 10.90 -8.61 -8.21
N GLN A 24 10.51 -8.89 -9.47
CA GLN A 24 10.77 -10.18 -10.12
C GLN A 24 12.23 -10.27 -10.61
N ALA A 25 13.18 -10.13 -9.69
CA ALA A 25 14.62 -10.11 -9.95
C ALA A 25 15.38 -10.53 -8.70
N GLN A 26 16.64 -10.94 -8.85
CA GLN A 26 17.52 -11.25 -7.72
C GLN A 26 17.84 -10.02 -6.87
N TYR A 27 17.84 -8.84 -7.49
CA TYR A 27 18.06 -7.54 -6.85
C TYR A 27 17.01 -6.56 -7.33
N VAL A 28 16.52 -5.71 -6.43
CA VAL A 28 15.56 -4.68 -6.76
C VAL A 28 15.94 -3.35 -6.12
N ARG A 29 15.75 -2.27 -6.88
CA ARG A 29 15.93 -0.90 -6.39
C ARG A 29 14.57 -0.35 -5.95
N VAL A 30 14.41 -0.12 -4.64
CA VAL A 30 13.19 0.45 -4.07
C VAL A 30 13.34 1.96 -3.89
N PRO A 31 12.57 2.80 -4.61
CA PRO A 31 12.55 4.24 -4.38
C PRO A 31 12.06 4.57 -2.98
N HIS A 32 12.61 5.64 -2.39
CA HIS A 32 12.20 6.11 -1.07
C HIS A 32 12.22 5.03 0.04
N ALA A 33 13.16 4.08 -0.06
CA ALA A 33 13.28 2.91 0.81
C ALA A 33 13.11 3.21 2.32
N GLY A 34 13.59 4.35 2.81
CA GLY A 34 13.43 4.74 4.22
C GLY A 34 11.98 4.94 4.69
N GLY A 35 11.02 5.10 3.78
CA GLY A 35 9.58 5.20 4.10
C GLY A 35 8.71 4.10 3.47
N THR A 36 9.31 3.18 2.71
CA THR A 36 8.60 2.13 1.94
C THR A 36 9.09 0.72 2.26
N LEU A 37 10.31 0.55 2.78
CA LEU A 37 10.80 -0.71 3.30
C LEU A 37 10.50 -0.82 4.79
N PHE A 38 9.90 -1.94 5.17
CA PHE A 38 9.59 -2.27 6.55
C PHE A 38 10.30 -3.55 6.93
N LYS A 39 10.93 -3.55 8.11
CA LYS A 39 11.55 -4.76 8.64
C LYS A 39 10.47 -5.74 9.06
N PHE A 40 10.66 -7.00 8.69
CA PHE A 40 9.83 -8.10 9.14
C PHE A 40 10.71 -9.17 9.81
N PRO A 41 10.39 -9.61 11.04
CA PRO A 41 9.44 -8.99 11.96
C PRO A 41 9.88 -7.55 12.37
N PRO A 42 8.97 -6.68 12.82
CA PRO A 42 9.33 -5.35 13.32
C PRO A 42 10.31 -5.40 14.49
N ASP A 43 11.17 -4.39 14.62
CA ASP A 43 12.15 -4.30 15.72
C ASP A 43 11.49 -4.20 17.11
N ASP A 44 10.30 -3.62 17.18
CA ASP A 44 9.49 -3.45 18.38
C ASP A 44 8.47 -4.58 18.60
N ALA A 45 8.56 -5.66 17.82
CA ALA A 45 7.66 -6.80 17.96
C ALA A 45 7.75 -7.41 19.38
N PRO A 46 6.61 -7.62 20.07
CA PRO A 46 6.61 -8.21 21.40
C PRO A 46 7.25 -9.60 21.39
N ALA A 47 8.13 -9.89 22.35
CA ALA A 47 8.76 -11.20 22.49
C ALA A 47 7.74 -12.35 22.63
N SER A 48 6.54 -12.05 23.16
CA SER A 48 5.41 -12.99 23.25
C SER A 48 4.86 -13.43 21.90
N GLU A 49 5.15 -12.68 20.83
CA GLU A 49 4.66 -12.96 19.46
C GLU A 49 5.74 -13.57 18.56
N ALA A 50 6.98 -13.73 19.05
CA ALA A 50 8.12 -14.32 18.31
C ALA A 50 7.77 -15.66 17.66
N ALA A 51 7.17 -16.57 18.42
CA ALA A 51 6.78 -17.89 17.95
C ALA A 51 5.66 -17.86 16.89
N THR A 52 4.99 -16.73 16.67
CA THR A 52 4.06 -16.58 15.55
C THR A 52 4.73 -16.01 14.31
N TRP A 53 5.66 -15.07 14.47
CA TRP A 53 6.43 -14.55 13.33
C TRP A 53 7.20 -15.67 12.62
N ASP A 54 7.73 -16.63 13.38
CA ASP A 54 8.39 -17.84 12.84
C ASP A 54 7.47 -18.77 12.05
N ARG A 55 6.14 -18.65 12.21
CA ARG A 55 5.14 -19.47 11.48
C ARG A 55 4.70 -18.83 10.18
N VAL A 56 5.02 -17.56 9.95
CA VAL A 56 4.65 -16.86 8.71
C VAL A 56 5.61 -17.31 7.62
N GLY A 57 5.13 -18.16 6.71
CA GLY A 57 5.95 -18.58 5.56
C GLY A 57 6.23 -17.43 4.60
N ASP A 58 7.37 -17.49 3.91
CA ASP A 58 7.81 -16.47 2.95
C ASP A 58 6.77 -16.17 1.87
N SER A 59 6.02 -17.18 1.41
CA SER A 59 4.94 -17.01 0.43
C SER A 59 3.78 -16.15 0.96
N SER A 60 3.53 -16.15 2.26
CA SER A 60 2.55 -15.27 2.91
C SER A 60 3.07 -13.84 3.03
N LEU A 61 4.39 -13.65 3.12
CA LEU A 61 4.99 -12.31 3.14
C LEU A 61 4.84 -11.58 1.81
N ILE A 62 4.72 -12.30 0.70
CA ILE A 62 4.44 -11.70 -0.62
C ILE A 62 3.10 -10.94 -0.60
N LEU A 63 2.10 -11.43 0.15
CA LEU A 63 0.81 -10.74 0.29
C LEU A 63 0.96 -9.37 0.97
N LEU A 64 1.99 -9.19 1.82
CA LEU A 64 2.29 -7.92 2.49
C LEU A 64 2.86 -6.85 1.55
N GLY A 65 3.28 -7.23 0.33
CA GLY A 65 3.85 -6.29 -0.64
C GLY A 65 2.80 -5.48 -1.41
N ASP A 66 1.58 -5.97 -1.52
CA ASP A 66 0.54 -5.34 -2.34
C ASP A 66 -0.88 -5.68 -1.86
N ILE A 67 -1.25 -6.96 -1.93
CA ILE A 67 -2.64 -7.41 -1.77
C ILE A 67 -3.21 -7.08 -0.38
N LEU A 68 -2.49 -7.42 0.68
CA LEU A 68 -2.94 -7.21 2.05
C LEU A 68 -2.94 -5.73 2.46
N PRO A 69 -1.87 -4.94 2.21
CA PRO A 69 -1.90 -3.50 2.45
C PRO A 69 -3.02 -2.81 1.68
N THR A 70 -3.29 -3.22 0.43
CA THR A 70 -4.36 -2.64 -0.38
C THR A 70 -5.73 -2.90 0.23
N GLY A 71 -6.00 -4.14 0.69
CA GLY A 71 -7.26 -4.43 1.38
C GLY A 71 -7.39 -3.72 2.73
N TYR A 72 -6.30 -3.63 3.49
CA TYR A 72 -6.27 -2.86 4.74
C TYR A 72 -6.52 -1.37 4.50
N PHE A 73 -5.89 -0.79 3.49
CA PHE A 73 -6.07 0.61 3.11
C PHE A 73 -7.52 0.91 2.72
N ALA A 74 -8.17 0.05 1.93
CA ALA A 74 -9.56 0.21 1.54
C ALA A 74 -10.49 0.31 2.77
N ALA A 75 -10.32 -0.62 3.73
CA ALA A 75 -11.08 -0.64 4.98
C ALA A 75 -10.76 0.58 5.87
N LEU A 76 -9.47 0.90 6.04
CA LEU A 76 -9.02 2.03 6.85
C LEU A 76 -9.56 3.35 6.32
N GLN A 77 -9.51 3.56 5.00
CA GLN A 77 -9.99 4.78 4.35
C GLN A 77 -11.49 5.01 4.61
N ALA A 78 -12.30 3.95 4.59
CA ALA A 78 -13.72 4.08 4.91
C ALA A 78 -13.94 4.39 6.41
N ILE A 79 -13.34 3.60 7.31
CA ILE A 79 -13.52 3.75 8.76
C ILE A 79 -13.07 5.12 9.27
N GLN A 80 -11.98 5.66 8.73
CA GLN A 80 -11.45 6.97 9.11
C GLN A 80 -12.17 8.15 8.44
N HIS A 81 -13.12 7.88 7.55
CA HIS A 81 -13.77 8.95 6.81
C HIS A 81 -14.63 9.82 7.75
N PRO A 82 -14.59 11.17 7.62
CA PRO A 82 -15.35 12.09 8.49
C PRO A 82 -16.85 11.82 8.56
N ASN A 83 -17.46 11.32 7.48
CA ASN A 83 -18.89 10.97 7.46
C ASN A 83 -19.25 9.80 8.40
N LEU A 84 -18.29 8.93 8.73
CA LEU A 84 -18.50 7.84 9.67
C LEU A 84 -18.08 8.22 11.11
N ALA A 85 -17.40 9.34 11.29
CA ALA A 85 -16.95 9.80 12.62
C ALA A 85 -18.09 9.84 13.67
N PRO A 86 -19.34 10.25 13.35
CA PRO A 86 -20.46 10.19 14.30
C PRO A 86 -20.70 8.80 14.90
N LEU A 87 -20.58 7.74 14.08
CA LEU A 87 -20.81 6.35 14.49
C LEU A 87 -19.74 5.89 15.50
N PHE A 88 -18.48 6.20 15.21
CA PHE A 88 -17.35 5.82 16.07
C PHE A 88 -17.24 6.69 17.33
N ALA A 89 -17.52 7.99 17.22
CA ALA A 89 -17.48 8.93 18.35
C ALA A 89 -18.72 8.84 19.25
N ARG A 90 -19.80 8.20 18.78
CA ARG A 90 -21.13 8.19 19.41
C ARG A 90 -21.63 9.60 19.71
N GLN A 91 -21.43 10.50 18.75
CA GLN A 91 -21.81 11.91 18.84
C GLN A 91 -22.54 12.34 17.58
N PRO A 92 -23.55 13.21 17.68
CA PRO A 92 -24.20 13.78 16.49
C PRO A 92 -23.19 14.49 15.59
N TYR A 93 -23.45 14.47 14.29
CA TYR A 93 -22.69 15.28 13.34
C TYR A 93 -22.96 16.78 13.56
N PRO A 94 -21.95 17.67 13.42
CA PRO A 94 -20.55 17.38 13.13
C PRO A 94 -19.78 16.96 14.38
N VAL A 95 -18.90 15.96 14.24
CA VAL A 95 -17.95 15.60 15.31
C VAL A 95 -16.78 16.59 15.26
N PRO A 96 -16.60 17.49 16.25
CA PRO A 96 -15.55 18.49 16.20
C PRO A 96 -14.19 17.81 16.28
N SER A 97 -13.25 18.20 15.42
CA SER A 97 -11.84 17.83 15.60
C SER A 97 -11.35 18.37 16.95
N THR A 98 -10.38 17.71 17.58
CA THR A 98 -9.79 18.17 18.85
C THR A 98 -9.30 19.62 18.79
N ALA A 99 -8.89 20.12 17.62
CA ALA A 99 -8.50 21.51 17.40
C ALA A 99 -9.68 22.51 17.35
N LEU A 100 -10.89 22.05 17.01
CA LEU A 100 -12.10 22.88 16.88
C LEU A 100 -13.03 22.80 18.11
N LYS A 101 -12.68 22.02 19.14
CA LYS A 101 -13.48 21.83 20.36
C LYS A 101 -13.67 23.09 21.21
N ALA A 102 -12.93 24.17 20.95
CA ALA A 102 -12.91 25.36 21.80
C ALA A 102 -14.21 26.21 21.78
N SER A 103 -15.20 25.91 20.93
CA SER A 103 -16.37 26.79 20.75
C SER A 103 -17.75 26.12 20.85
N ALA A 104 -17.84 24.79 21.06
CA ALA A 104 -19.12 24.07 21.01
C ALA A 104 -19.62 23.68 22.42
N ALA A 105 -19.68 24.65 23.33
CA ALA A 105 -20.48 24.52 24.55
C ALA A 105 -21.89 25.07 24.28
N ASP A 106 -22.92 24.36 24.74
CA ASP A 106 -24.34 24.80 24.84
C ASP A 106 -25.32 24.59 23.66
N SER A 107 -25.13 23.61 22.78
CA SER A 107 -26.27 23.10 21.97
C SER A 107 -26.98 21.92 22.63
N PRO A 108 -28.33 21.83 22.58
CA PRO A 108 -29.07 20.72 23.16
C PRO A 108 -28.64 19.42 22.48
N ILE A 109 -27.94 18.57 23.24
CA ILE A 109 -27.35 17.34 22.74
C ILE A 109 -28.48 16.38 22.40
N VAL A 110 -28.73 16.17 21.10
CA VAL A 110 -29.56 15.05 20.63
C VAL A 110 -28.93 13.77 21.14
N LYS A 111 -29.64 13.03 22.00
CA LYS A 111 -29.14 11.78 22.56
C LYS A 111 -29.32 10.67 21.51
N LEU A 112 -28.20 10.21 20.95
CA LEU A 112 -28.18 9.08 20.03
C LEU A 112 -28.61 7.79 20.76
N ARG A 113 -29.39 6.98 20.06
CA ARG A 113 -29.85 5.66 20.50
C ARG A 113 -28.95 4.57 19.94
N VAL A 114 -29.16 3.33 20.40
CA VAL A 114 -28.33 2.19 20.01
C VAL A 114 -28.41 1.91 18.51
N GLU A 115 -29.61 2.06 17.97
CA GLU A 115 -29.92 1.94 16.56
C GLU A 115 -29.25 3.00 15.68
N ASP A 116 -28.97 4.20 16.22
CA ASP A 116 -28.37 5.32 15.47
C ASP A 116 -26.88 5.11 15.17
N TYR A 117 -26.24 4.13 15.83
CA TYR A 117 -24.84 3.76 15.58
C TYR A 117 -24.67 2.31 15.10
N PHE A 118 -25.71 1.72 14.51
CA PHE A 118 -25.59 0.46 13.79
C PHE A 118 -24.84 0.67 12.47
N LEU A 119 -23.64 0.08 12.35
CA LEU A 119 -22.78 0.26 11.18
C LEU A 119 -23.02 -0.83 10.13
N THR A 120 -23.44 -0.47 8.91
CA THR A 120 -23.56 -1.42 7.78
C THR A 120 -22.48 -1.14 6.75
N VAL A 121 -21.65 -2.13 6.44
CA VAL A 121 -20.58 -2.03 5.43
C VAL A 121 -20.73 -3.11 4.37
N ALA A 122 -20.66 -2.75 3.09
CA ALA A 122 -20.57 -3.73 2.01
C ALA A 122 -19.13 -3.86 1.49
N VAL A 123 -18.71 -5.07 1.15
CA VAL A 123 -17.44 -5.37 0.46
C VAL A 123 -17.78 -5.99 -0.90
N VAL A 124 -17.54 -5.25 -1.97
CA VAL A 124 -17.85 -5.66 -3.35
C VAL A 124 -16.60 -6.24 -4.00
N GLY A 125 -16.66 -7.53 -4.31
CA GLY A 125 -15.55 -8.33 -4.84
C GLY A 125 -14.81 -9.09 -3.74
N LEU A 126 -14.80 -10.42 -3.84
CA LEU A 126 -14.14 -11.35 -2.89
C LEU A 126 -12.98 -12.10 -3.58
N GLY A 127 -12.25 -11.40 -4.44
CA GLY A 127 -10.94 -11.84 -4.90
C GLY A 127 -9.87 -11.72 -3.80
N PRO A 128 -8.58 -11.92 -4.11
CA PRO A 128 -7.50 -11.87 -3.11
C PRO A 128 -7.51 -10.59 -2.26
N VAL A 129 -7.57 -9.42 -2.91
CA VAL A 129 -7.64 -8.12 -2.22
C VAL A 129 -8.94 -7.98 -1.44
N GLY A 130 -10.05 -8.49 -1.98
CA GLY A 130 -11.37 -8.46 -1.33
C GLY A 130 -11.42 -9.28 -0.04
N LEU A 131 -10.83 -10.47 -0.03
CA LEU A 131 -10.68 -11.29 1.18
C LEU A 131 -9.79 -10.57 2.21
N CYS A 132 -8.65 -10.02 1.79
CA CYS A 132 -7.80 -9.22 2.68
C CYS A 132 -8.52 -7.99 3.24
N THR A 133 -9.37 -7.36 2.44
CA THR A 133 -10.23 -6.24 2.86
C THR A 133 -11.22 -6.68 3.93
N LEU A 134 -11.92 -7.80 3.72
CA LEU A 134 -12.89 -8.35 4.66
C LEU A 134 -12.23 -8.68 6.01
N VAL A 135 -11.09 -9.37 6.00
CA VAL A 135 -10.37 -9.69 7.26
C VAL A 135 -9.86 -8.42 7.94
N SER A 136 -9.31 -7.48 7.18
CA SER A 136 -8.82 -6.20 7.72
C SER A 136 -9.94 -5.36 8.34
N LEU A 137 -11.11 -5.33 7.70
CA LEU A 137 -12.29 -4.64 8.21
C LEU A 137 -12.75 -5.22 9.54
N ILE A 138 -12.86 -6.55 9.65
CA ILE A 138 -13.27 -7.23 10.89
C ILE A 138 -12.31 -6.90 12.04
N GLU A 139 -11.00 -6.97 11.81
CA GLU A 139 -10.01 -6.67 12.84
C GLU A 139 -10.04 -5.18 13.23
N LEU A 140 -10.15 -4.26 12.27
CA LEU A 140 -10.24 -2.82 12.55
C LEU A 140 -11.48 -2.49 13.39
N LEU A 141 -12.64 -3.11 13.11
CA LEU A 141 -13.84 -2.95 13.91
C LEU A 141 -13.67 -3.53 15.33
N GLY A 142 -13.02 -4.69 15.45
CA GLY A 142 -12.67 -5.27 16.74
C GLY A 142 -11.74 -4.38 17.58
N LEU A 143 -10.70 -3.82 16.96
CA LEU A 143 -9.78 -2.87 17.60
C LEU A 143 -10.46 -1.57 18.00
N ALA A 144 -11.44 -1.11 17.21
CA ALA A 144 -12.27 0.05 17.52
C ALA A 144 -13.35 -0.23 18.58
N GLY A 145 -13.50 -1.49 19.03
CA GLY A 145 -14.53 -1.88 20.00
C GLY A 145 -15.95 -1.76 19.44
N VAL A 146 -16.12 -1.85 18.12
CA VAL A 146 -17.44 -1.80 17.47
C VAL A 146 -18.03 -3.20 17.45
N SER A 147 -19.10 -3.40 18.22
CA SER A 147 -19.79 -4.68 18.35
C SER A 147 -21.22 -4.68 17.77
N ASN A 148 -21.62 -3.60 17.10
CA ASN A 148 -22.96 -3.42 16.55
C ASN A 148 -22.85 -3.05 15.06
N PHE A 149 -22.60 -4.06 14.23
CA PHE A 149 -22.39 -3.87 12.80
C PHE A 149 -22.94 -5.03 11.95
N ALA A 150 -23.14 -4.74 10.68
CA ALA A 150 -23.36 -5.70 9.61
C ALA A 150 -22.29 -5.56 8.51
N ILE A 151 -21.71 -6.67 8.06
CA ILE A 151 -20.86 -6.72 6.87
C ILE A 151 -21.54 -7.57 5.79
N ILE A 152 -21.64 -7.02 4.58
CA ILE A 152 -22.21 -7.68 3.41
C ILE A 152 -21.08 -7.95 2.41
N ALA A 153 -20.62 -9.20 2.35
CA ALA A 153 -19.54 -9.63 1.47
C ALA A 153 -20.12 -10.16 0.15
N ILE A 154 -19.83 -9.50 -0.97
CA ILE A 154 -20.54 -9.69 -2.24
C ILE A 154 -19.57 -10.15 -3.33
N ASP A 155 -19.86 -11.26 -4.00
CA ASP A 155 -19.14 -11.68 -5.20
C ASP A 155 -20.06 -12.51 -6.12
N PRO A 156 -20.00 -12.37 -7.45
CA PRO A 156 -20.79 -13.20 -8.37
C PRO A 156 -20.35 -14.68 -8.38
N ASN A 157 -19.08 -14.98 -8.09
CA ASN A 157 -18.52 -16.32 -8.17
C ASN A 157 -18.75 -17.10 -6.86
N ALA A 158 -19.45 -18.24 -6.96
CA ALA A 158 -19.75 -19.11 -5.82
C ALA A 158 -18.51 -19.62 -5.08
N ASN A 159 -17.44 -19.96 -5.81
CA ASN A 159 -16.20 -20.48 -5.20
C ASN A 159 -15.50 -19.40 -4.35
N ARG A 160 -15.56 -18.13 -4.78
CA ARG A 160 -15.02 -17.01 -4.00
C ARG A 160 -15.85 -16.76 -2.74
N ARG A 161 -17.17 -16.91 -2.82
CA ARG A 161 -18.06 -16.85 -1.65
C ARG A 161 -17.78 -17.98 -0.66
N GLU A 162 -17.63 -19.22 -1.13
CA GLU A 162 -17.27 -20.36 -0.29
C GLU A 162 -15.89 -20.18 0.38
N THR A 163 -14.93 -19.62 -0.35
CA THR A 163 -13.62 -19.26 0.20
C THR A 163 -13.75 -18.20 1.30
N ALA A 164 -14.56 -17.16 1.08
CA ALA A 164 -14.83 -16.14 2.09
C ALA A 164 -15.47 -16.74 3.35
N GLU A 165 -16.46 -17.63 3.20
CA GLU A 165 -17.05 -18.34 4.34
C GLU A 165 -16.02 -19.19 5.09
N THR A 166 -15.14 -19.88 4.37
CA THR A 166 -14.07 -20.69 4.97
C THR A 166 -13.13 -19.82 5.79
N VAL A 167 -12.74 -18.66 5.25
CA VAL A 167 -11.92 -17.67 5.96
C VAL A 167 -12.65 -17.18 7.20
N LEU A 168 -13.93 -16.80 7.10
CA LEU A 168 -14.73 -16.34 8.24
C LEU A 168 -14.84 -17.40 9.35
N ARG A 169 -15.05 -18.68 8.99
CA ARG A 169 -15.06 -19.79 9.95
C ARG A 169 -13.70 -19.96 10.64
N ALA A 170 -12.61 -19.77 9.90
CA ALA A 170 -11.25 -19.87 10.44
C ALA A 170 -10.88 -18.69 11.37
N LEU A 171 -11.46 -17.50 11.15
CA LEU A 171 -11.30 -16.35 12.05
C LEU A 171 -11.97 -16.57 13.41
N GLY A 172 -13.00 -17.42 13.46
CA GLY A 172 -13.73 -17.75 14.68
C GLY A 172 -14.72 -16.65 15.09
N SER A 173 -14.78 -16.34 16.40
CA SER A 173 -15.76 -15.40 16.97
C SER A 173 -15.54 -13.98 16.44
N THR A 174 -16.46 -13.50 15.61
CA THR A 174 -16.56 -12.09 15.23
C THR A 174 -16.74 -11.22 16.49
N PRO A 175 -16.21 -9.98 16.53
CA PRO A 175 -16.27 -9.08 17.70
C PRO A 175 -17.67 -8.56 18.09
N GLY A 176 -18.74 -9.30 17.76
CA GLY A 176 -20.13 -8.88 17.87
C GLY A 176 -20.54 -8.15 16.60
N GLY A 177 -21.30 -8.81 15.73
CA GLY A 177 -21.74 -8.27 14.44
C GLY A 177 -22.23 -9.38 13.53
N THR A 178 -23.01 -9.02 12.52
CA THR A 178 -23.53 -9.98 11.52
C THR A 178 -22.70 -9.88 10.25
N ILE A 179 -22.27 -11.01 9.70
CA ILE A 179 -21.56 -11.05 8.41
C ILE A 179 -22.35 -11.97 7.49
N ARG A 180 -22.72 -11.47 6.30
CA ARG A 180 -23.42 -12.25 5.27
C ARG A 180 -22.61 -12.25 3.98
N VAL A 181 -22.34 -13.44 3.45
CA VAL A 181 -21.72 -13.63 2.15
C VAL A 181 -22.82 -13.91 1.13
N VAL A 182 -22.91 -13.11 0.06
CA VAL A 182 -24.08 -13.07 -0.82
C VAL A 182 -23.71 -12.93 -2.29
N SER A 183 -24.64 -13.31 -3.16
CA SER A 183 -24.55 -13.08 -4.61
C SER A 183 -24.85 -11.61 -4.97
N LEU A 184 -24.67 -11.24 -6.25
CA LEU A 184 -25.04 -9.90 -6.73
C LEU A 184 -26.56 -9.66 -6.61
N ASP A 185 -27.36 -10.67 -6.93
CA ASP A 185 -28.83 -10.58 -6.95
C ASP A 185 -29.41 -10.39 -5.55
N ASP A 186 -28.75 -10.97 -4.54
CA ASP A 186 -29.17 -10.88 -3.14
C ASP A 186 -28.64 -9.62 -2.44
N ALA A 187 -27.63 -8.94 -3.01
CA ALA A 187 -26.91 -7.85 -2.36
C ALA A 187 -27.84 -6.71 -1.92
N SER A 188 -28.75 -6.27 -2.79
CA SER A 188 -29.69 -5.17 -2.49
C SER A 188 -30.72 -5.57 -1.44
N ASN A 189 -31.22 -6.81 -1.50
CA ASN A 189 -32.20 -7.31 -0.53
C ASN A 189 -31.60 -7.42 0.87
N VAL A 190 -30.40 -8.01 0.97
CA VAL A 190 -29.68 -8.15 2.24
C VAL A 190 -29.22 -6.79 2.78
N SER A 191 -28.84 -5.86 1.90
CA SER A 191 -28.55 -4.49 2.31
C SER A 191 -29.76 -3.81 2.94
N ASN A 192 -30.93 -3.90 2.30
CA ASN A 192 -32.16 -3.33 2.85
C ASN A 192 -32.56 -3.99 4.18
N GLU A 193 -32.44 -5.32 4.28
CA GLU A 193 -32.74 -6.07 5.51
C GLU A 193 -31.84 -5.61 6.67
N LEU A 194 -30.52 -5.58 6.47
CA LEU A 194 -29.56 -5.31 7.54
C LEU A 194 -29.42 -3.83 7.89
N SER A 195 -29.76 -2.93 6.97
CA SER A 195 -29.68 -1.47 7.19
C SER A 195 -31.01 -0.80 7.54
N ASN A 196 -32.07 -1.58 7.75
CA ASN A 196 -33.45 -1.07 7.90
C ASN A 196 -33.89 -0.18 6.72
N GLY A 197 -33.48 -0.53 5.51
CA GLY A 197 -33.83 0.16 4.27
C GLY A 197 -33.04 1.44 3.99
N HIS A 198 -32.07 1.81 4.83
CA HIS A 198 -31.28 3.03 4.62
C HIS A 198 -30.16 2.86 3.58
N GLY A 199 -29.66 1.63 3.40
CA GLY A 199 -28.43 1.33 2.67
C GLY A 199 -27.19 1.31 3.57
N CYS A 200 -26.05 0.96 2.98
CA CYS A 200 -24.78 0.82 3.70
C CYS A 200 -24.18 2.19 4.06
N ASP A 201 -23.64 2.34 5.27
CA ASP A 201 -22.84 3.49 5.68
C ASP A 201 -21.56 3.63 4.85
N ALA A 202 -20.96 2.49 4.52
CA ALA A 202 -19.79 2.41 3.66
C ALA A 202 -19.88 1.25 2.66
N VAL A 203 -19.31 1.47 1.47
CA VAL A 203 -19.07 0.40 0.49
C VAL A 203 -17.60 0.39 0.09
N LEU A 204 -16.96 -0.76 0.24
CA LEU A 204 -15.60 -1.03 -0.19
C LEU A 204 -15.64 -1.72 -1.56
N GLU A 205 -15.26 -1.01 -2.62
CA GLU A 205 -15.29 -1.50 -4.01
C GLU A 205 -13.90 -1.96 -4.44
N ILE A 206 -13.73 -3.27 -4.62
CA ILE A 206 -12.42 -3.93 -4.76
C ILE A 206 -12.24 -4.59 -6.14
N VAL A 207 -13.18 -4.39 -7.07
CA VAL A 207 -13.20 -5.06 -8.38
C VAL A 207 -12.54 -4.21 -9.46
N GLY A 208 -12.90 -2.93 -9.57
CA GLY A 208 -12.36 -2.03 -10.58
C GLY A 208 -13.11 -2.02 -11.91
N ASN A 209 -14.42 -2.28 -11.91
CA ASN A 209 -15.24 -2.20 -13.12
C ASN A 209 -16.54 -1.40 -12.89
N ASN A 210 -17.16 -0.96 -13.98
CA ASN A 210 -18.31 -0.08 -13.91
C ASN A 210 -19.50 -0.69 -13.16
N SER A 211 -19.81 -1.97 -13.42
CA SER A 211 -20.95 -2.64 -12.78
C SER A 211 -20.77 -2.80 -11.26
N ALA A 212 -19.55 -3.04 -10.78
CA ALA A 212 -19.26 -3.08 -9.34
C ALA A 212 -19.43 -1.71 -8.70
N LEU A 213 -19.04 -0.64 -9.40
CA LEU A 213 -19.18 0.73 -8.89
C LEU A 213 -20.63 1.23 -8.92
N GLU A 214 -21.41 0.85 -9.93
CA GLU A 214 -22.86 1.08 -9.98
C GLU A 214 -23.58 0.35 -8.85
N LEU A 215 -23.20 -0.91 -8.58
CA LEU A 215 -23.69 -1.65 -7.43
C LEU A 215 -23.30 -0.94 -6.12
N ALA A 216 -22.05 -0.48 -5.99
CA ALA A 216 -21.62 0.25 -4.81
C ALA A 216 -22.45 1.52 -4.56
N TYR A 217 -22.77 2.27 -5.63
CA TYR A 217 -23.65 3.43 -5.54
C TYR A 217 -25.12 3.09 -5.24
N THR A 218 -25.59 1.94 -5.71
CA THR A 218 -26.93 1.44 -5.40
C THR A 218 -27.04 1.10 -3.92
N LEU A 219 -26.02 0.43 -3.37
CA LEU A 219 -26.00 -0.06 -1.99
C LEU A 219 -25.73 1.02 -0.93
N ILE A 220 -24.99 2.09 -1.26
CA ILE A 220 -24.63 3.12 -0.28
C ILE A 220 -25.88 3.89 0.20
N ARG A 221 -25.89 4.40 1.43
CA ARG A 221 -26.93 5.34 1.90
C ARG A 221 -26.58 6.81 1.56
N PRO A 222 -27.53 7.76 1.67
CA PRO A 222 -27.19 9.18 1.69
C PRO A 222 -26.14 9.52 2.74
N PHE A 223 -25.21 10.43 2.44
CA PHE A 223 -24.05 10.77 3.28
C PHE A 223 -23.06 9.62 3.54
N GLY A 224 -23.19 8.49 2.85
CA GLY A 224 -22.26 7.37 2.98
C GLY A 224 -20.94 7.57 2.24
N VAL A 225 -20.06 6.58 2.37
CA VAL A 225 -18.69 6.59 1.82
C VAL A 225 -18.46 5.39 0.91
N ILE A 226 -18.01 5.65 -0.31
CA ILE A 226 -17.50 4.61 -1.21
C ILE A 226 -15.97 4.72 -1.24
N SER A 227 -15.29 3.66 -0.82
CA SER A 227 -13.83 3.51 -0.89
C SER A 227 -13.51 2.52 -2.01
N SER A 228 -13.05 3.03 -3.16
CA SER A 228 -12.73 2.22 -4.34
C SER A 228 -11.21 2.16 -4.54
N VAL A 229 -10.69 0.93 -4.48
CA VAL A 229 -9.27 0.62 -4.75
C VAL A 229 -9.11 -0.27 -6.00
N GLY A 230 -10.22 -0.64 -6.63
CA GLY A 230 -10.22 -1.37 -7.88
C GLY A 230 -9.60 -0.57 -9.03
N VAL A 231 -8.92 -1.26 -9.95
CA VAL A 231 -8.29 -0.60 -11.10
C VAL A 231 -9.32 -0.37 -12.21
N HIS A 232 -9.98 0.78 -12.19
CA HIS A 232 -10.89 1.17 -13.27
C HIS A 232 -10.12 1.58 -14.52
N THR A 233 -10.35 0.83 -15.60
CA THR A 233 -9.71 1.05 -16.91
C THR A 233 -10.71 1.52 -17.97
N HIS A 234 -12.01 1.47 -17.68
CA HIS A 234 -13.04 1.90 -18.60
C HIS A 234 -13.00 3.44 -18.76
N PRO A 235 -13.05 3.98 -19.99
CA PRO A 235 -12.88 5.42 -20.22
C PRO A 235 -14.06 6.24 -19.67
N GLN A 236 -15.26 5.67 -19.66
CA GLN A 236 -16.44 6.32 -19.12
C GLN A 236 -16.69 5.88 -17.69
N PHE A 237 -16.79 6.88 -16.81
CA PHE A 237 -17.14 6.73 -15.41
C PHE A 237 -18.66 6.54 -15.27
N PRO A 238 -19.15 5.52 -14.54
CA PRO A 238 -20.57 5.12 -14.57
C PRO A 238 -21.49 6.01 -13.71
N ILE A 239 -20.94 6.77 -12.76
CA ILE A 239 -21.72 7.62 -11.85
C ILE A 239 -21.50 9.08 -12.22
N ASN A 240 -22.56 9.84 -12.49
CA ASN A 240 -22.42 11.26 -12.79
C ASN A 240 -22.36 12.13 -11.51
N GLY A 241 -21.94 13.39 -11.66
CA GLY A 241 -21.81 14.31 -10.53
C GLY A 241 -23.14 14.64 -9.83
N ASP A 242 -24.24 14.67 -10.58
CA ASP A 242 -25.59 14.93 -10.06
C ASP A 242 -26.07 13.82 -9.10
N ALA A 243 -25.78 12.56 -9.44
CA ALA A 243 -26.06 11.41 -8.58
C ALA A 243 -25.28 11.51 -7.25
N LEU A 244 -23.98 11.78 -7.31
CA LEU A 244 -23.15 11.94 -6.11
C LEU A 244 -23.62 13.13 -5.25
N TYR A 245 -23.96 14.26 -5.89
CA TYR A 245 -24.44 15.47 -5.22
C TYR A 245 -25.77 15.22 -4.50
N SER A 246 -26.73 14.61 -5.19
CA SER A 246 -28.08 14.38 -4.68
C SER A 246 -28.12 13.43 -3.48
N LYS A 247 -27.21 12.45 -3.43
CA LYS A 247 -27.07 11.50 -2.33
C LYS A 247 -26.02 11.95 -1.29
N ASN A 248 -25.35 13.07 -1.54
CA ASN A 248 -24.24 13.60 -0.74
C ASN A 248 -23.19 12.52 -0.42
N VAL A 249 -22.88 11.65 -1.39
CA VAL A 249 -21.97 10.52 -1.21
C VAL A 249 -20.53 11.00 -1.35
N SER A 250 -19.67 10.54 -0.45
CA SER A 250 -18.22 10.72 -0.60
C SER A 250 -17.64 9.53 -1.35
N LEU A 251 -17.02 9.80 -2.49
CA LEU A 251 -16.31 8.79 -3.27
C LEU A 251 -14.80 9.04 -3.15
N ALA A 252 -14.11 8.09 -2.56
CA ALA A 252 -12.66 8.07 -2.48
C ALA A 252 -12.12 6.99 -3.44
N PHE A 253 -11.18 7.39 -4.28
CA PHE A 253 -10.63 6.57 -5.35
C PHE A 253 -9.11 6.62 -5.26
N GLY A 254 -8.43 5.47 -5.30
CA GLY A 254 -6.97 5.52 -5.30
C GLY A 254 -6.25 4.19 -5.12
N ARG A 255 -4.94 4.25 -5.39
CA ARG A 255 -4.01 3.16 -5.09
C ARG A 255 -3.58 3.23 -3.63
N CYS A 256 -3.31 2.07 -3.05
CA CYS A 256 -2.67 1.97 -1.75
C CYS A 256 -1.25 2.58 -1.83
N PRO A 257 -0.87 3.53 -0.95
CA PRO A 257 0.50 4.00 -0.88
C PRO A 257 1.38 2.93 -0.22
N GLU A 258 2.63 2.76 -0.68
CA GLU A 258 3.51 1.71 -0.13
C GLU A 258 3.75 1.86 1.39
N SER A 259 3.66 3.10 1.91
CA SER A 259 3.77 3.40 3.35
C SER A 259 2.66 2.79 4.21
N SER A 260 1.51 2.41 3.63
CA SER A 260 0.40 1.79 4.37
C SER A 260 0.75 0.40 4.89
N ALA A 261 1.73 -0.29 4.28
CA ALA A 261 2.22 -1.58 4.77
C ALA A 261 2.82 -1.50 6.18
N GLY A 262 3.56 -0.42 6.49
CA GLY A 262 4.12 -0.21 7.84
C GLY A 262 3.08 0.05 8.92
N LEU A 263 1.99 0.74 8.58
CA LEU A 263 0.89 0.95 9.50
C LEU A 263 0.16 -0.38 9.82
N PHE A 264 0.00 -1.24 8.82
CA PHE A 264 -0.53 -2.59 9.00
C PHE A 264 0.40 -3.43 9.90
N LEU A 265 1.70 -3.46 9.61
CA LEU A 265 2.68 -4.25 10.38
C LEU A 265 2.81 -3.80 11.83
N SER A 266 2.70 -2.50 12.11
CA SER A 266 2.80 -1.95 13.47
C SER A 266 1.53 -2.08 14.30
N LYS A 267 0.34 -2.11 13.65
CA LYS A 267 -0.95 -2.06 14.37
C LYS A 267 -1.80 -3.32 14.26
N SER A 268 -1.53 -4.19 13.30
CA SER A 268 -2.35 -5.39 13.09
C SER A 268 -1.72 -6.60 13.78
N ARG A 269 -2.47 -7.20 14.72
CA ARG A 269 -2.19 -8.55 15.27
C ARG A 269 -2.66 -9.65 14.30
N LEU A 270 -2.93 -9.29 13.05
CA LEU A 270 -3.59 -10.12 12.04
C LEU A 270 -2.63 -11.20 11.53
N LEU A 271 -1.35 -10.84 11.39
CA LEU A 271 -0.26 -11.79 11.13
C LEU A 271 -0.07 -12.76 12.30
N SER A 272 -0.13 -12.28 13.55
CA SER A 272 0.09 -13.09 14.75
C SER A 272 -1.09 -13.95 15.20
N LYS A 273 -2.29 -13.76 14.64
CA LYS A 273 -3.47 -14.59 14.96
C LYS A 273 -3.89 -15.56 13.84
N HIS A 274 -3.71 -15.20 12.57
CA HIS A 274 -4.42 -15.89 11.48
C HIS A 274 -3.53 -16.40 10.34
N ILE A 275 -2.35 -15.82 10.14
CA ILE A 275 -1.40 -16.31 9.11
C ILE A 275 -0.57 -17.51 9.63
N GLY A 276 -0.53 -17.72 10.95
CA GLY A 276 0.04 -18.91 11.59
C GLY A 276 -0.93 -20.11 11.71
N CYS A 277 -2.11 -20.07 11.05
CA CYS A 277 -3.05 -21.19 11.07
C CYS A 277 -2.49 -22.36 10.25
N SER A 278 -2.33 -23.50 10.92
CA SER A 278 -1.74 -24.74 10.43
C SER A 278 -2.62 -25.51 9.44
N THR A 279 -3.26 -24.83 8.48
CA THR A 279 -3.81 -25.47 7.28
C THR A 279 -2.83 -25.23 6.14
N LYS A 280 -1.78 -26.06 6.14
CA LYS A 280 -0.92 -26.24 4.98
C LYS A 280 -1.84 -26.45 3.76
N GLU A 281 -1.63 -25.66 2.72
CA GLU A 281 -1.90 -25.94 1.29
C GLU A 281 -2.88 -25.07 0.48
N ASN A 282 -3.79 -24.22 1.02
CA ASN A 282 -4.84 -23.65 0.14
C ASN A 282 -4.74 -22.17 -0.27
N LEU A 283 -4.10 -21.26 0.48
CA LEU A 283 -3.97 -19.86 0.02
C LEU A 283 -2.78 -19.64 -0.94
N ALA A 284 -1.67 -20.36 -0.73
CA ALA A 284 -0.44 -20.16 -1.50
C ALA A 284 -0.40 -20.92 -2.84
N ARG A 285 -1.25 -21.95 -3.04
CA ARG A 285 -1.25 -22.78 -4.26
C ARG A 285 -1.78 -22.08 -5.52
N CYS A 286 -2.40 -20.90 -5.40
CA CYS A 286 -2.81 -20.14 -6.59
C CYS A 286 -1.68 -19.34 -7.26
N CYS A 287 -0.50 -19.21 -6.63
CA CYS A 287 0.56 -18.34 -7.13
C CYS A 287 1.96 -19.00 -7.05
N PHE A 288 2.19 -19.99 -7.91
CA PHE A 288 3.50 -20.42 -8.43
C PHE A 288 4.59 -21.00 -7.48
N VAL A 289 5.58 -21.65 -8.11
CA VAL A 289 6.44 -22.75 -7.64
C VAL A 289 7.92 -22.29 -7.52
N CYS A 290 8.64 -22.85 -6.52
CA CYS A 290 10.10 -23.17 -6.50
C CYS A 290 11.13 -22.12 -5.98
N PRO A 291 12.41 -22.51 -5.69
CA PRO A 291 12.83 -22.89 -4.32
C PRO A 291 14.17 -22.27 -3.82
N SER A 292 14.37 -22.43 -2.49
CA SER A 292 15.61 -22.72 -1.74
C SER A 292 16.82 -21.74 -1.64
N ASP A 293 17.10 -21.41 -0.38
CA ASP A 293 18.36 -21.55 0.40
C ASP A 293 19.44 -20.45 0.49
N HIS A 294 19.53 -19.92 1.72
CA HIS A 294 20.71 -19.83 2.63
C HIS A 294 21.56 -18.53 2.80
N LEU A 295 21.74 -18.20 4.10
CA LEU A 295 22.91 -17.61 4.82
C LEU A 295 22.97 -16.07 5.12
N PRO A 296 23.72 -15.62 6.18
CA PRO A 296 23.24 -14.64 7.17
C PRO A 296 24.17 -13.44 7.50
N ALA A 297 23.65 -12.57 8.39
CA ALA A 297 24.30 -11.75 9.45
C ALA A 297 24.93 -10.34 9.20
N VAL A 298 24.23 -9.33 9.75
CA VAL A 298 24.61 -8.17 10.62
C VAL A 298 25.86 -7.30 10.34
N ILE A 299 25.70 -5.96 10.21
CA ILE A 299 26.71 -4.95 10.63
C ILE A 299 26.06 -3.69 11.24
N GLU A 300 26.72 -3.17 12.30
CA GLU A 300 26.45 -1.97 13.10
C GLU A 300 26.46 -0.62 12.34
N CYS A 301 25.69 0.34 12.87
CA CYS A 301 25.45 1.67 12.31
C CYS A 301 26.47 2.71 12.80
N GLY A 302 27.24 3.31 11.88
CA GLY A 302 28.17 4.38 12.22
C GLY A 302 29.01 4.93 11.05
N LYS A 303 28.33 5.44 10.00
CA LYS A 303 28.77 6.39 8.93
C LYS A 303 27.78 6.24 7.76
N MET A 304 27.13 7.32 7.31
CA MET A 304 26.11 7.25 6.24
C MET A 304 26.73 6.91 4.89
N ARG A 305 26.89 5.62 4.62
CA ARG A 305 27.16 5.04 3.31
C ARG A 305 25.96 4.19 2.93
N TYR A 306 25.62 4.18 1.64
CA TYR A 306 24.53 3.34 1.13
C TYR A 306 24.90 1.85 1.20
N TYR A 307 26.20 1.54 1.19
CA TYR A 307 26.77 0.20 1.36
C TYR A 307 27.67 0.13 2.60
N GLN A 308 27.73 -1.03 3.25
CA GLN A 308 28.65 -1.27 4.39
C GLN A 308 30.12 -1.15 3.96
N GLN A 309 30.45 -1.53 2.72
CA GLN A 309 31.78 -1.38 2.14
C GLN A 309 32.14 0.09 1.92
N LYS A 310 33.38 0.46 2.28
CA LYS A 310 33.88 1.85 2.18
C LYS A 310 34.08 2.29 0.73
N TYR A 311 34.44 1.38 -0.15
CA TYR A 311 34.68 1.60 -1.57
C TYR A 311 33.94 0.50 -2.35
N PRO A 312 33.51 0.77 -3.60
CA PRO A 312 32.97 -0.27 -4.47
C PRO A 312 34.04 -1.32 -4.81
N GLU A 313 33.61 -2.48 -5.32
CA GLU A 313 34.50 -3.47 -5.93
C GLU A 313 34.66 -3.23 -7.44
N VAL A 314 35.64 -3.90 -8.06
CA VAL A 314 35.80 -3.87 -9.51
C VAL A 314 34.60 -4.58 -10.14
N ASP A 315 34.10 -4.04 -11.25
CA ASP A 315 32.88 -4.45 -11.98
C ASP A 315 31.54 -4.05 -11.32
N ASP A 316 31.56 -3.35 -10.18
CA ASP A 316 30.34 -2.83 -9.56
C ASP A 316 29.71 -1.69 -10.39
N LEU A 317 28.39 -1.69 -10.47
CA LEU A 317 27.61 -0.59 -11.04
C LEU A 317 27.31 0.46 -9.96
N VAL A 318 27.81 1.69 -10.17
CA VAL A 318 27.66 2.79 -9.20
C VAL A 318 27.02 4.02 -9.82
N MET A 319 26.19 4.70 -9.04
CA MET A 319 25.58 5.97 -9.43
C MET A 319 26.54 7.13 -9.16
N VAL A 320 26.89 7.86 -10.23
CA VAL A 320 27.79 9.00 -10.14
C VAL A 320 27.14 10.29 -10.61
N GLN A 321 27.48 11.40 -9.98
CA GLN A 321 27.12 12.73 -10.43
C GLN A 321 28.32 13.45 -10.99
N VAL A 322 28.22 13.93 -12.23
CA VAL A 322 29.31 14.63 -12.91
C VAL A 322 29.47 16.03 -12.32
N ARG A 323 30.65 16.32 -11.76
CA ARG A 323 30.97 17.62 -11.17
C ARG A 323 31.65 18.56 -12.15
N GLN A 324 32.63 18.05 -12.88
CA GLN A 324 33.43 18.86 -13.80
C GLN A 324 33.99 17.98 -14.90
N ILE A 325 34.11 18.53 -16.10
CA ILE A 325 34.78 17.88 -17.23
C ILE A 325 36.13 18.58 -17.40
N ALA A 326 37.21 17.82 -17.36
CA ALA A 326 38.59 18.28 -17.56
C ALA A 326 39.19 17.64 -18.83
N GLU A 327 40.42 18.04 -19.18
CA GLU A 327 41.09 17.54 -20.40
C GLU A 327 41.39 16.03 -20.36
N MET A 328 41.60 15.46 -19.16
CA MET A 328 41.95 14.04 -18.98
C MET A 328 40.72 13.13 -18.73
N GLY A 329 39.57 13.68 -18.34
CA GLY A 329 38.40 12.91 -17.92
C GLY A 329 37.30 13.76 -17.30
N ALA A 330 36.23 13.10 -16.83
CA ALA A 330 35.16 13.73 -16.07
C ALA A 330 35.27 13.38 -14.58
N TYR A 331 35.38 14.39 -13.73
CA TYR A 331 35.32 14.22 -12.28
C TYR A 331 33.88 14.02 -11.84
N VAL A 332 33.67 13.00 -11.03
CA VAL A 332 32.34 12.59 -10.57
C VAL A 332 32.33 12.33 -9.07
N LYS A 333 31.14 12.40 -8.46
CA LYS A 333 30.92 11.99 -7.07
C LYS A 333 30.06 10.74 -7.03
N LEU A 334 30.51 9.73 -6.31
CA LEU A 334 29.77 8.49 -6.09
C LEU A 334 28.70 8.75 -5.02
N LEU A 335 27.45 8.88 -5.46
CA LEU A 335 26.34 9.24 -4.58
C LEU A 335 26.04 8.17 -3.52
N GLU A 336 26.37 6.91 -3.81
CA GLU A 336 26.13 5.75 -2.95
C GLU A 336 27.26 5.50 -1.93
N TYR A 337 28.41 6.16 -2.12
CA TYR A 337 29.61 5.96 -1.32
C TYR A 337 30.04 7.27 -0.67
N ASP A 338 29.13 7.95 0.03
CA ASP A 338 29.41 9.17 0.80
C ASP A 338 30.06 10.29 -0.04
N ASN A 339 29.65 10.40 -1.32
CA ASN A 339 30.16 11.38 -2.27
C ASN A 339 31.68 11.32 -2.49
N ILE A 340 32.29 10.12 -2.34
CA ILE A 340 33.69 9.88 -2.73
C ILE A 340 33.91 10.35 -4.17
N GLU A 341 35.06 10.96 -4.40
CA GLU A 341 35.44 11.48 -5.70
C GLU A 341 35.95 10.33 -6.58
N GLY A 342 35.53 10.34 -7.85
CA GLY A 342 35.93 9.41 -8.88
C GLY A 342 36.20 10.15 -10.18
N MET A 343 36.87 9.50 -11.11
CA MET A 343 37.17 10.05 -12.43
C MET A 343 36.75 9.05 -13.51
N ILE A 344 36.12 9.55 -14.56
CA ILE A 344 35.84 8.76 -15.76
C ILE A 344 36.82 9.20 -16.84
N LEU A 345 37.72 8.30 -17.24
CA LEU A 345 38.66 8.55 -18.33
C LEU A 345 37.95 8.67 -19.68
N LEU A 346 38.46 9.56 -20.54
CA LEU A 346 37.91 9.76 -21.89
C LEU A 346 38.01 8.51 -22.77
N SER A 347 39.00 7.64 -22.53
CA SER A 347 39.15 6.35 -23.23
C SER A 347 38.02 5.36 -22.90
N GLU A 348 37.47 5.44 -21.68
CA GLU A 348 36.44 4.53 -21.18
C GLU A 348 35.01 5.02 -21.48
N LEU A 349 34.89 6.31 -21.79
CA LEU A 349 33.63 6.96 -22.16
C LEU A 349 33.02 6.48 -23.48
N SER A 350 33.86 6.03 -24.43
CA SER A 350 33.37 5.39 -25.66
C SER A 350 34.48 4.62 -26.37
N ARG A 351 34.15 3.41 -26.83
CA ARG A 351 35.03 2.59 -27.70
C ARG A 351 35.18 3.14 -29.13
N ARG A 352 34.54 4.27 -29.47
CA ARG A 352 34.56 4.90 -30.82
C ARG A 352 35.18 6.30 -30.73
N ARG A 353 35.87 6.74 -31.79
CA ARG A 353 36.49 8.09 -31.86
C ARG A 353 35.41 9.19 -31.75
N ILE A 354 35.46 9.98 -30.68
CA ILE A 354 34.43 10.97 -30.32
C ILE A 354 34.81 12.35 -30.88
N ARG A 355 33.85 13.08 -31.46
CA ARG A 355 34.05 14.48 -31.93
C ARG A 355 33.75 15.54 -30.86
N SER A 356 32.90 15.26 -29.88
CA SER A 356 32.60 16.16 -28.76
C SER A 356 32.08 15.40 -27.53
N ILE A 357 32.73 15.63 -26.38
CA ILE A 357 32.47 14.98 -25.08
C ILE A 357 31.17 15.48 -24.46
N GLN A 358 30.83 16.75 -24.70
CA GLN A 358 29.64 17.44 -24.14
C GLN A 358 28.30 16.84 -24.62
N LYS A 359 28.32 15.96 -25.63
CA LYS A 359 27.15 15.24 -26.12
C LYS A 359 26.85 13.97 -25.31
N LEU A 360 27.84 13.39 -24.63
CA LEU A 360 27.73 12.16 -23.86
C LEU A 360 27.56 12.44 -22.36
N ILE A 361 28.40 13.32 -21.82
CA ILE A 361 28.38 13.68 -20.40
C ILE A 361 28.08 15.17 -20.23
N ARG A 362 27.24 15.50 -19.25
CA ARG A 362 26.89 16.87 -18.86
C ARG A 362 27.11 17.05 -17.36
N VAL A 363 27.71 18.19 -16.99
CA VAL A 363 27.87 18.58 -15.59
C VAL A 363 26.51 18.67 -14.90
N GLY A 364 26.41 18.11 -13.69
CA GLY A 364 25.19 18.06 -12.87
C GLY A 364 24.25 16.90 -13.18
N ARG A 365 24.55 16.07 -14.20
CA ARG A 365 23.75 14.88 -14.52
C ARG A 365 24.25 13.66 -13.74
N ASN A 366 23.31 12.78 -13.40
CA ASN A 366 23.61 11.49 -12.81
C ASN A 366 23.73 10.44 -13.90
N GLU A 367 24.80 9.66 -13.88
CA GLU A 367 25.09 8.58 -14.82
C GLU A 367 25.38 7.28 -14.06
N VAL A 368 25.09 6.15 -14.68
CA VAL A 368 25.46 4.82 -14.15
C VAL A 368 26.79 4.44 -14.78
N VAL A 369 27.77 4.08 -13.96
CA VAL A 369 29.10 3.66 -14.44
C VAL A 369 29.51 2.35 -13.80
N VAL A 370 30.36 1.60 -14.49
CA VAL A 370 31.02 0.41 -13.96
C VAL A 370 32.36 0.85 -13.37
N VAL A 371 32.69 0.36 -12.18
CA VAL A 371 33.98 0.61 -11.54
C VAL A 371 35.03 -0.28 -12.18
N LEU A 372 36.05 0.30 -12.81
CA LEU A 372 37.11 -0.47 -13.45
C LEU A 372 38.29 -0.68 -12.49
N ARG A 373 38.60 0.33 -11.66
CA ARG A 373 39.71 0.28 -10.71
C ARG A 373 39.40 1.03 -9.43
N VAL A 374 39.89 0.46 -8.32
CA VAL A 374 39.71 1.00 -6.97
C VAL A 374 41.08 1.14 -6.30
N ASP A 375 41.56 2.37 -6.13
CA ASP A 375 42.75 2.63 -5.31
C ASP A 375 42.34 2.74 -3.83
N LYS A 376 42.73 1.75 -3.01
CA LYS A 376 42.35 1.67 -1.59
C LYS A 376 43.30 2.46 -0.68
N GLU A 377 44.48 2.86 -1.17
CA GLU A 377 45.52 3.55 -0.39
C GLU A 377 45.42 5.07 -0.49
N LYS A 378 45.04 5.59 -1.66
CA LYS A 378 44.70 7.00 -1.86
C LYS A 378 43.18 7.13 -1.93
N GLY A 379 42.55 7.54 -0.83
CA GLY A 379 41.08 7.64 -0.71
C GLY A 379 40.40 8.70 -1.58
N GLU A 380 40.89 8.95 -2.80
CA GLU A 380 40.48 10.07 -3.65
C GLU A 380 40.26 9.69 -5.13
N PHE A 381 40.61 8.48 -5.60
CA PHE A 381 40.50 8.18 -7.04
C PHE A 381 40.01 6.75 -7.35
N LEU A 382 38.88 6.69 -8.05
CA LEU A 382 38.31 5.51 -8.68
C LEU A 382 38.27 5.76 -10.20
N ASP A 383 38.72 4.79 -10.99
CA ASP A 383 38.82 4.84 -12.47
C ASP A 383 37.79 3.92 -13.13
#